data_AF-A0A7J3GXG5-F1
#
_entry.id   AF-A0A7J3GXG5-F1
#
_cell.length_a   1.000
_cell.length_b   1.000
_cell.length_c   1.000
_cell.angle_alpha   90.00
_cell.angle_beta   90.00
_cell.angle_gamma   90.00
#
_symmetry.space_group_name_H-M   'P 1'
#
loop_
_entity.id
_entity.type
_entity.pdbx_description
1 polymer ?
#
loop_
_entity_poly.entity_id
_entity_poly.type
_entity_poly.pdbx_seq_one_letter_code
_entity_poly.pdbx_strand_id
1 'polypeptide(L)'
;MSSGLRENLRTILSYRSALIGIAVILALVAVSVYTVIAIPYEEAVRLWRGGEQHWLDTPRYAYPTWYSFLLQKRLPETIIRDTTKPGPGVYKVVVPAGEAIRILRIDAEFTFDYDDFPSEINVFYTVRYNRSAPQITLTWIKPDGTRIELRKFTPS
;
A
#
# COMPACT_ATOMS: atom_id res chain seq x y z
N MET A 1 2.31 -15.64 55.53
CA MET A 1 1.47 -15.39 54.34
C MET A 1 2.26 -15.31 53.01
N SER A 2 3.59 -15.45 52.98
CA SER A 2 4.39 -15.35 51.74
C SER A 2 4.79 -16.70 51.11
N SER A 3 4.64 -17.83 51.81
CA SER A 3 5.06 -19.16 51.32
C SER A 3 4.17 -19.68 50.19
N GLY A 4 2.85 -19.59 50.36
CA GLY A 4 1.89 -20.08 49.36
C GLY A 4 1.97 -19.35 48.02
N LEU A 5 2.31 -18.06 48.00
CA LEU A 5 2.48 -17.31 46.76
C LEU A 5 3.68 -17.80 45.93
N ARG A 6 4.78 -18.14 46.61
CA ARG A 6 6.01 -18.66 45.96
C ARG A 6 5.80 -20.07 45.42
N GLU A 7 5.07 -20.92 46.13
CA GLU A 7 4.72 -22.27 45.66
C GLU A 7 3.76 -22.26 44.47
N ASN A 8 2.77 -21.37 44.49
CA ASN A 8 1.84 -21.21 43.37
C ASN A 8 2.54 -20.68 42.11
N LEU A 9 3.44 -19.70 42.25
CA LEU A 9 4.26 -19.21 41.13
C LEU A 9 5.19 -20.30 40.58
N ARG A 10 5.78 -21.12 41.44
CA ARG A 10 6.63 -22.24 41.02
C ARG A 10 5.85 -23.33 40.28
N THR A 11 4.61 -23.57 40.68
CA THR A 11 3.69 -24.49 40.02
C THR A 11 3.22 -23.96 38.66
N ILE A 12 3.00 -22.66 38.51
CA ILE A 12 2.67 -22.06 37.20
C ILE A 12 3.88 -22.15 36.25
N LEU A 13 5.09 -21.85 36.73
CA LEU A 13 6.31 -21.87 35.93
C LEU A 13 6.80 -23.28 35.56
N SER A 14 6.25 -24.35 36.16
CA SER A 14 6.61 -25.73 35.82
C SER A 14 5.92 -26.26 34.56
N TYR A 15 4.81 -25.62 34.13
CA TYR A 15 4.11 -25.99 32.90
C TYR A 15 4.73 -25.28 31.68
N ARG A 16 5.16 -26.06 30.68
CA ARG A 16 5.72 -25.53 29.42
C ARG A 16 4.77 -24.57 28.69
N SER A 17 3.47 -24.83 28.75
CA SER A 17 2.43 -23.96 28.16
C SER A 17 2.32 -22.60 28.88
N ALA A 18 2.44 -22.59 30.21
CA ALA A 18 2.40 -21.36 31.00
C ALA A 18 3.60 -20.45 30.71
N LEU A 19 4.78 -21.02 30.50
CA LEU A 19 5.98 -20.26 30.10
C LEU A 19 5.79 -19.56 28.74
N ILE A 20 5.19 -20.26 27.76
CA ILE A 20 4.88 -19.67 26.45
C ILE A 20 3.87 -18.53 26.60
N GLY A 21 2.81 -18.73 27.38
CA GLY A 21 1.81 -17.69 27.65
C GLY A 21 2.42 -16.44 28.29
N ILE A 22 3.27 -16.63 29.31
CA ILE A 22 3.99 -15.53 29.97
C ILE A 22 4.92 -14.82 28.99
N ALA A 23 5.64 -15.56 28.13
CA ALA A 23 6.52 -14.98 27.12
C ALA A 23 5.74 -14.10 26.12
N VAL A 24 4.57 -14.56 25.65
CA VAL A 24 3.70 -13.78 24.76
C VAL A 24 3.19 -12.52 25.47
N ILE A 25 2.74 -12.63 26.73
CA ILE A 25 2.28 -11.48 27.51
C ILE A 25 3.41 -10.46 27.69
N LEU A 26 4.61 -10.91 28.06
CA LEU A 26 5.77 -10.02 28.22
C LEU A 26 6.14 -9.36 26.90
N ALA A 27 6.08 -10.08 25.78
CA ALA A 27 6.31 -9.50 24.46
C ALA A 27 5.28 -8.41 24.12
N LEU A 28 3.99 -8.65 24.38
CA LEU A 28 2.94 -7.66 24.17
C LEU A 28 3.11 -6.41 25.06
N VAL A 29 3.49 -6.60 26.33
CA VAL A 29 3.80 -5.50 27.25
C VAL A 29 5.00 -4.69 26.75
N ALA A 30 6.06 -5.37 26.31
CA ALA A 30 7.25 -4.72 25.76
C ALA A 30 6.91 -3.89 24.52
N VAL A 31 6.12 -4.43 23.59
CA VAL A 31 5.64 -3.71 22.40
C VAL A 31 4.78 -2.51 22.80
N SER A 32 3.88 -2.66 23.76
CA SER A 32 3.03 -1.57 24.25
C SER A 32 3.85 -0.40 24.79
N VAL A 33 4.82 -0.68 25.68
CA VAL A 33 5.71 0.35 26.24
C VAL A 33 6.58 0.97 25.14
N TYR A 34 7.15 0.15 24.26
CA TYR A 34 7.95 0.61 23.13
C TYR A 34 7.16 1.55 22.21
N THR A 35 5.89 1.26 21.96
CA THR A 35 5.04 2.06 21.07
C THR A 35 4.89 3.50 21.56
N VAL A 36 4.71 3.70 22.88
CA VAL A 36 4.59 5.04 23.48
C VAL A 36 5.89 5.84 23.37
N ILE A 37 7.04 5.17 23.40
CA ILE A 37 8.36 5.81 23.27
C ILE A 37 8.68 6.10 21.81
N ALA A 38 8.38 5.16 20.91
CA ALA A 38 8.73 5.26 19.50
C ALA A 38 7.78 6.17 18.69
N ILE A 39 6.51 6.27 19.08
CA ILE A 39 5.49 7.04 18.35
C ILE A 39 4.91 8.12 19.28
N PRO A 40 5.33 9.39 19.14
CA PRO A 40 4.77 10.51 19.88
C PRO A 40 3.26 10.65 19.66
N TYR A 41 2.54 11.19 20.65
CA TYR A 41 1.08 11.31 20.57
C TYR A 41 0.59 12.09 19.34
N GLU A 42 1.28 13.17 18.95
CA GLU A 42 0.94 13.97 17.76
C GLU A 42 1.10 13.17 16.46
N GLU A 43 2.14 12.33 16.38
CA GLU A 43 2.37 11.41 15.27
C GLU A 43 1.26 10.36 15.19
N ALA A 44 0.88 9.77 16.33
CA ALA A 44 -0.20 8.80 16.41
C ALA A 44 -1.53 9.39 15.93
N VAL A 45 -1.87 10.60 16.38
CA VAL A 45 -3.07 11.33 15.93
C VAL A 45 -2.98 11.65 14.44
N ARG A 46 -1.80 12.05 13.93
CA ARG A 46 -1.60 12.31 12.50
C ARG A 46 -1.76 11.06 11.66
N LEU A 47 -1.21 9.92 12.06
CA LEU A 47 -1.37 8.65 11.34
C LEU A 47 -2.82 8.14 11.38
N TRP A 48 -3.52 8.36 12.49
CA TRP A 48 -4.93 8.00 12.64
C TRP A 48 -5.87 8.90 11.84
N ARG A 49 -5.62 10.22 11.81
CA ARG A 49 -6.44 11.21 11.09
C ARG A 49 -6.07 11.40 9.62
N GLY A 50 -4.78 11.30 9.30
CA GLY A 50 -4.20 11.46 7.96
C GLY A 50 -4.37 10.22 7.09
N GLY A 51 -5.22 9.29 7.51
CA GLY A 51 -5.38 8.02 6.84
C GLY A 51 -5.78 8.13 5.37
N GLU A 52 -6.52 9.16 4.97
CA GLU A 52 -6.89 9.31 3.55
C GLU A 52 -5.79 9.89 2.65
N GLN A 53 -4.71 10.47 3.17
CA GLN A 53 -3.60 10.94 2.32
C GLN A 53 -2.42 9.98 2.34
N HIS A 54 -2.16 9.28 3.45
CA HIS A 54 -1.07 8.31 3.55
C HIS A 54 -1.47 6.88 3.14
N TRP A 55 -2.74 6.49 3.24
CA TRP A 55 -3.18 5.14 2.83
C TRP A 55 -3.66 5.05 1.38
N LEU A 56 -3.61 6.13 0.57
CA LEU A 56 -3.99 6.05 -0.86
C LEU A 56 -3.11 5.07 -1.64
N ASP A 57 -1.84 5.02 -1.27
CA ASP A 57 -0.86 4.13 -1.88
C ASP A 57 -0.93 2.71 -1.28
N THR A 58 -1.82 2.44 -0.33
CA THR A 58 -1.98 1.13 0.30
C THR A 58 -3.35 0.55 -0.09
N PRO A 59 -3.40 -0.42 -1.02
CA PRO A 59 -4.64 -1.06 -1.43
C PRO A 59 -5.35 -1.69 -0.23
N ARG A 60 -6.67 -1.51 -0.13
CA ARG A 60 -7.45 -1.97 1.03
C ARG A 60 -7.50 -3.49 1.13
N TYR A 61 -7.39 -4.16 -0.02
CA TYR A 61 -7.49 -5.62 -0.14
C TYR A 61 -6.13 -6.31 -0.38
N ALA A 62 -5.01 -5.60 -0.20
CA ALA A 62 -3.69 -6.22 -0.29
C ALA A 62 -3.39 -7.06 0.95
N TYR A 63 -2.84 -8.26 0.74
CA TYR A 63 -2.31 -9.06 1.84
C TYR A 63 -1.06 -8.39 2.42
N PRO A 64 -0.81 -8.54 3.73
CA PRO A 64 0.43 -8.06 4.30
C PRO A 64 1.62 -8.83 3.71
N THR A 65 2.76 -8.17 3.54
CA THR A 65 3.94 -8.75 2.87
C THR A 65 4.39 -10.07 3.48
N TRP A 66 4.25 -10.24 4.80
CA TRP A 66 4.64 -11.49 5.49
C TRP A 66 3.79 -12.70 5.10
N TYR A 67 2.61 -12.49 4.51
CA TYR A 67 1.74 -13.57 4.06
C TYR A 67 2.38 -14.37 2.90
N SER A 68 3.26 -13.73 2.12
CA SER A 68 4.06 -14.40 1.09
C SER A 68 4.95 -15.52 1.66
N PHE A 69 5.51 -15.34 2.86
CA PHE A 69 6.33 -16.35 3.53
C PHE A 69 5.52 -17.59 3.94
N LEU A 70 4.25 -17.40 4.30
CA LEU A 70 3.36 -18.50 4.68
C LEU A 70 2.92 -19.31 3.45
N LEU A 71 2.68 -18.63 2.33
CA LEU A 71 2.24 -19.26 1.08
C LEU A 71 3.38 -19.79 0.22
N GLN A 72 4.64 -19.44 0.52
CA GLN A 72 5.82 -19.75 -0.31
C GLN A 72 5.64 -19.32 -1.78
N LYS A 73 4.93 -18.20 -2.00
CA LYS A 73 4.62 -17.62 -3.31
C LYS A 73 5.03 -16.15 -3.35
N ARG A 74 5.44 -15.65 -4.52
CA ARG A 74 5.73 -14.24 -4.75
C ARG A 74 4.43 -13.50 -5.02
N LEU A 75 3.75 -13.10 -3.94
CA LEU A 75 2.54 -12.28 -4.03
C LEU A 75 2.86 -10.88 -4.54
N PRO A 76 1.97 -10.26 -5.35
CA PRO A 76 2.13 -8.88 -5.80
C PRO A 76 2.26 -7.91 -4.63
N GLU A 77 3.35 -7.16 -4.61
CA GLU A 77 3.50 -6.02 -3.72
C GLU A 77 2.88 -4.77 -4.35
N THR A 78 2.63 -3.75 -3.52
CA THR A 78 2.14 -2.46 -4.02
C THR A 78 3.20 -1.78 -4.88
N ILE A 79 2.90 -1.63 -6.17
CA ILE A 79 3.71 -0.84 -7.11
C ILE A 79 3.11 0.56 -7.22
N ILE A 80 3.87 1.57 -6.80
CA ILE A 80 3.49 2.98 -6.95
C ILE A 80 4.15 3.56 -8.22
N ARG A 81 3.34 4.22 -9.06
CA ARG A 81 3.80 4.93 -10.26
C ARG A 81 3.28 6.36 -10.27
N ASP A 82 4.19 7.28 -9.92
CA ASP A 82 3.93 8.72 -9.92
C ASP A 82 4.46 9.33 -11.21
N THR A 83 3.55 9.78 -12.08
CA THR A 83 3.94 10.46 -13.33
C THR A 83 4.25 11.94 -13.13
N THR A 84 3.96 12.53 -11.97
CA THR A 84 4.25 13.95 -11.69
C THR A 84 5.74 14.21 -11.53
N LYS A 85 6.50 13.18 -11.17
CA LYS A 85 7.96 13.20 -11.06
C LYS A 85 8.57 12.45 -12.24
N PRO A 86 9.65 12.97 -12.85
CA PRO A 86 10.37 12.23 -13.87
C PRO A 86 10.99 10.97 -13.23
N GLY A 87 10.85 9.83 -13.90
CA GLY A 87 11.35 8.55 -13.43
C GLY A 87 11.42 7.51 -14.54
N PRO A 88 12.10 6.38 -14.31
CA PRO A 88 12.18 5.29 -15.28
C PRO A 88 10.79 4.78 -15.65
N GLY A 89 10.53 4.56 -16.95
CA GLY A 89 9.26 4.06 -17.45
C GLY A 89 8.11 5.09 -17.46
N VAL A 90 8.36 6.35 -17.12
CA VAL A 90 7.37 7.43 -17.26
C VAL A 90 7.70 8.27 -18.48
N TYR A 91 6.80 8.26 -19.46
CA TYR A 91 6.93 9.04 -20.70
C TYR A 91 5.77 10.02 -20.83
N LYS A 92 6.10 11.29 -21.12
CA LYS A 92 5.11 12.34 -21.36
C LYS A 92 5.42 13.02 -22.67
N VAL A 93 4.52 12.88 -23.64
CA VAL A 93 4.69 13.45 -24.98
C VAL A 93 3.44 14.18 -25.42
N VAL A 94 3.63 15.34 -26.05
CA VAL A 94 2.54 16.08 -26.69
C VAL A 94 2.52 15.69 -28.16
N VAL A 95 1.47 14.98 -28.55
CA VAL A 95 1.24 14.54 -29.92
C VAL A 95 0.30 15.54 -30.60
N PRO A 96 0.70 16.20 -31.70
CA PRO A 96 -0.20 17.03 -32.48
C PRO A 96 -1.27 16.16 -33.15
N ALA A 97 -2.53 16.56 -33.06
CA ALA A 97 -3.66 15.88 -33.69
C ALA A 97 -4.39 16.86 -34.62
N GLY A 98 -3.72 17.23 -35.72
CA GLY A 98 -4.15 18.32 -36.60
C GLY A 98 -3.63 19.69 -36.15
N GLU A 99 -4.19 20.78 -36.69
CA GLU A 99 -3.66 22.13 -36.49
C GLU A 99 -3.99 22.72 -35.11
N ALA A 100 -5.13 22.36 -34.52
CA ALA A 100 -5.65 22.99 -33.30
C ALA A 100 -5.70 22.07 -32.07
N ILE A 101 -5.60 20.75 -32.25
CA ILE A 101 -5.76 19.78 -31.16
C ILE A 101 -4.39 19.23 -30.76
N ARG A 102 -4.13 19.21 -29.45
CA ARG A 102 -2.94 18.60 -28.86
C ARG A 102 -3.38 17.47 -27.95
N ILE A 103 -2.77 16.30 -28.11
CA ILE A 103 -3.00 15.14 -27.26
C ILE A 103 -1.79 15.02 -26.33
N LEU A 104 -2.03 15.07 -25.02
CA LEU A 104 -1.01 14.72 -24.05
C LEU A 104 -1.08 13.20 -23.80
N ARG A 105 -0.07 12.47 -24.27
CA ARG A 105 0.09 11.04 -23.97
C ARG A 105 1.02 10.89 -22.78
N ILE A 106 0.56 10.13 -21.80
CA ILE A 106 1.32 9.78 -20.59
C ILE A 106 1.35 8.27 -20.51
N ASP A 107 2.55 7.70 -20.63
CA ASP A 107 2.77 6.27 -20.51
C ASP A 107 3.51 6.00 -19.19
N ALA A 108 3.05 5.00 -18.43
CA ALA A 108 3.62 4.59 -17.16
C ALA A 108 3.87 3.08 -17.18
N GLU A 109 5.13 2.70 -17.35
CA GLU A 109 5.58 1.32 -17.46
C GLU A 109 6.05 0.79 -16.10
N PHE A 110 5.80 -0.49 -15.88
CA PHE A 110 6.26 -1.21 -14.69
C PHE A 110 6.43 -2.69 -15.01
N THR A 111 7.38 -3.32 -14.32
CA THR A 111 7.58 -4.76 -14.37
C THR A 111 6.65 -5.42 -13.36
N PHE A 112 5.94 -6.45 -13.78
CA PHE A 112 5.07 -7.25 -12.93
C PHE A 112 5.53 -8.70 -12.98
N ASP A 113 6.38 -9.07 -12.02
CA ASP A 113 6.99 -10.41 -11.90
C ASP A 113 6.52 -11.07 -10.61
N TYR A 114 5.26 -11.50 -10.62
CA TYR A 114 4.57 -12.10 -9.48
C TYR A 114 3.74 -13.30 -9.93
N ASP A 115 3.48 -14.20 -8.99
CA ASP A 115 2.81 -15.48 -9.25
C ASP A 115 1.27 -15.36 -9.32
N ASP A 116 0.72 -14.18 -9.02
CA ASP A 116 -0.72 -13.93 -8.95
C ASP A 116 -1.10 -12.55 -9.52
N PHE A 117 -2.39 -12.35 -9.78
CA PHE A 117 -2.93 -11.10 -10.30
C PHE A 117 -2.95 -10.00 -9.22
N PRO A 118 -2.86 -8.72 -9.63
CA PRO A 118 -3.04 -7.62 -8.67
C PRO A 118 -4.46 -7.63 -8.10
N SER A 119 -4.58 -7.47 -6.78
CA SER A 119 -5.88 -7.41 -6.11
C SER A 119 -6.69 -6.15 -6.45
N GLU A 120 -6.00 -5.03 -6.73
CA GLU A 120 -6.61 -3.72 -6.93
C GLU A 120 -5.71 -2.85 -7.80
N ILE A 121 -6.32 -1.94 -8.58
CA ILE A 121 -5.61 -0.91 -9.35
C ILE A 121 -6.27 0.43 -9.05
N ASN A 122 -5.50 1.35 -8.47
CA ASN A 122 -5.95 2.70 -8.20
C ASN A 122 -5.26 3.69 -9.14
N VAL A 123 -6.04 4.55 -9.78
CA VAL A 123 -5.52 5.61 -10.64
C VAL A 123 -6.01 6.96 -10.15
N PHE A 124 -5.08 7.75 -9.63
CA PHE A 124 -5.30 9.14 -9.26
C PHE A 124 -4.80 10.05 -10.38
N TYR A 125 -5.59 11.04 -10.75
CA TYR A 125 -5.24 11.99 -11.80
C TYR A 125 -5.37 13.43 -11.32
N THR A 126 -4.54 14.30 -11.87
CA THR A 126 -4.62 15.76 -11.67
C THR A 126 -4.55 16.42 -13.03
N VAL A 127 -5.52 17.27 -13.32
CA VAL A 127 -5.64 17.91 -14.64
C VAL A 127 -5.75 19.42 -14.43
N ARG A 128 -4.97 20.18 -15.19
CA ARG A 128 -5.02 21.65 -15.20
C ARG A 128 -5.27 22.12 -16.64
N TYR A 129 -6.35 22.88 -16.85
CA TYR A 129 -6.72 23.45 -18.15
C TYR A 129 -7.23 24.88 -17.97
N ASN A 130 -7.06 25.71 -19.00
CA ASN A 130 -7.38 27.14 -18.91
C ASN A 130 -8.70 27.52 -19.62
N ARG A 131 -9.11 26.79 -20.67
CA ARG A 131 -10.34 27.09 -21.43
C ARG A 131 -11.35 25.95 -21.44
N SER A 132 -10.94 24.79 -21.93
CA SER A 132 -11.84 23.65 -22.14
C SER A 132 -11.29 22.43 -21.43
N ALA A 133 -12.17 21.71 -20.74
CA ALA A 133 -11.83 20.46 -20.08
C ALA A 133 -11.40 19.42 -21.13
N PRO A 134 -10.22 18.80 -20.99
CA PRO A 134 -9.76 17.79 -21.93
C PRO A 134 -10.54 16.49 -21.72
N GLN A 135 -10.75 15.72 -22.79
CA GLN A 135 -11.22 14.35 -22.65
C GLN A 135 -10.06 13.46 -22.21
N ILE A 136 -10.27 12.68 -21.15
CA ILE A 136 -9.29 11.76 -20.59
C ILE A 136 -9.72 10.35 -20.93
N THR A 137 -8.78 9.57 -21.47
CA THR A 137 -8.96 8.15 -21.77
C THR A 137 -7.85 7.36 -21.09
N LEU A 138 -8.25 6.44 -20.21
CA LEU A 138 -7.34 5.50 -19.56
C LEU A 138 -7.33 4.20 -20.34
N THR A 139 -6.15 3.81 -20.78
CA THR A 139 -5.94 2.56 -21.51
C THR A 139 -4.95 1.69 -20.76
N TRP A 140 -5.33 0.44 -20.52
CA TRP A 140 -4.45 -0.60 -20.03
C TRP A 140 -3.86 -1.38 -21.19
N ILE A 141 -2.55 -1.60 -21.17
CA ILE A 141 -1.86 -2.43 -22.15
C ILE A 141 -1.33 -3.64 -21.41
N LYS A 142 -1.86 -4.83 -21.73
CA LYS A 142 -1.38 -6.09 -21.18
C LYS A 142 -0.01 -6.46 -21.78
N PRO A 143 0.76 -7.36 -21.14
CA PRO A 143 2.03 -7.87 -21.69
C PRO A 143 1.90 -8.51 -23.09
N ASP A 144 0.73 -9.05 -23.43
CA ASP A 144 0.42 -9.61 -24.75
C ASP A 144 0.15 -8.55 -25.84
N GLY A 145 0.22 -7.26 -25.50
CA GLY A 145 -0.06 -6.13 -26.39
C GLY A 145 -1.53 -5.76 -26.54
N THR A 146 -2.45 -6.51 -25.90
CA THR A 146 -3.89 -6.19 -25.93
C THR A 146 -4.14 -4.87 -25.21
N ARG A 147 -4.92 -3.99 -25.85
CA ARG A 147 -5.34 -2.70 -25.28
C ARG A 147 -6.77 -2.79 -24.76
N ILE A 148 -6.98 -2.35 -23.53
CA ILE A 148 -8.28 -2.31 -22.87
C ILE A 148 -8.54 -0.86 -22.45
N GLU A 149 -9.62 -0.26 -22.95
CA GLU A 149 -10.06 1.05 -22.45
C GLU A 149 -10.74 0.83 -21.09
N LEU A 150 -10.12 1.35 -20.03
CA LEU A 150 -10.66 1.22 -18.67
C LEU A 150 -11.75 2.25 -18.43
N ARG A 151 -11.52 3.48 -18.89
CA ARG A 151 -12.45 4.59 -18.66
C ARG A 151 -12.20 5.73 -19.64
N LYS A 152 -13.28 6.39 -20.02
CA LYS A 152 -13.26 7.63 -20.79
C LYS A 152 -14.20 8.65 -20.15
N PHE A 153 -13.69 9.82 -19.82
CA PHE A 153 -14.46 10.86 -19.14
C PHE A 153 -13.89 12.26 -19.37
N THR A 154 -14.67 13.27 -19.03
CA THR A 154 -14.23 14.67 -19.00
C THR A 154 -14.18 15.10 -17.53
N PRO A 155 -13.07 15.68 -17.04
CA PRO A 155 -12.97 16.16 -15.67
C PRO A 155 -13.98 17.30 -15.47
N SER A 156 -14.69 17.27 -14.33
CA SER A 156 -15.62 18.29 -13.86
C SER A 156 -14.92 19.38 -13.08
#